data_AF-I2QSZ5-F1
#
_entry.id   AF-I2QSZ5-F1
#
_cell.length_a   1.000
_cell.length_b   1.000
_cell.length_c   1.000
_cell.angle_alpha   90.00
_cell.angle_beta   90.00
_cell.angle_gamma   90.00
#
_symmetry.space_group_name_H-M   'P 1'
#
loop_
_entity.id
_entity.type
_entity.pdbx_description
1 polymer ?
#
loop_
_entity_poly.entity_id
_entity_poly.type
_entity_poly.pdbx_seq_one_letter_code
_entity_poly.pdbx_strand_id
1 'polypeptide(L)'
;MQLEMQPDLFSWRPVAPPASGSMQRPWTARDKERLAALYLEGNMPDVAAIARALGRSYSNVACQASRMGLAFTKRGVNAKMRRCIRQCGRDFWSEGFENRVCPTCKRSREYLECA
;
A
#
# COMPACT_ATOMS: atom_id res chain seq x y z
N MET A 1 -31.54 10.52 -53.13
CA MET A 1 -31.25 10.29 -51.70
C MET A 1 -29.74 10.08 -51.57
N GLN A 2 -28.99 11.14 -51.28
CA GLN A 2 -27.56 11.04 -50.98
C GLN A 2 -27.42 10.97 -49.46
N LEU A 3 -26.93 9.84 -48.97
CA LEU A 3 -26.54 9.66 -47.57
C LEU A 3 -25.10 10.18 -47.43
N GLU A 4 -24.96 11.34 -46.79
CA GLU A 4 -23.65 11.90 -46.46
C GLU A 4 -23.01 11.09 -45.33
N MET A 5 -21.85 10.51 -45.62
CA MET A 5 -21.05 9.73 -44.68
C MET A 5 -20.23 10.69 -43.82
N GLN A 6 -20.57 10.83 -42.54
CA GLN A 6 -19.88 11.71 -41.61
C GLN A 6 -18.46 11.18 -41.32
N PRO A 7 -17.40 12.00 -41.42
CA PRO A 7 -16.05 11.57 -41.09
C PRO A 7 -15.89 11.35 -39.58
N ASP A 8 -15.01 10.42 -39.28
CA ASP A 8 -14.75 9.75 -38.02
C ASP A 8 -14.46 10.68 -36.83
N LEU A 9 -15.19 10.45 -35.73
CA LEU A 9 -14.94 11.04 -34.41
C LEU A 9 -13.70 10.44 -33.70
N PHE A 10 -12.81 9.77 -34.43
CA PHE A 10 -11.72 8.97 -33.87
C PHE A 10 -10.33 9.54 -34.21
N SER A 11 -10.20 10.87 -34.18
CA SER A 11 -8.88 11.51 -34.20
C SER A 11 -8.21 11.32 -32.83
N TRP A 12 -7.39 10.27 -32.71
CA TRP A 12 -6.47 10.15 -31.58
C TRP A 12 -5.48 11.32 -31.67
N ARG A 13 -5.60 12.30 -30.76
CA ARG A 13 -4.53 13.29 -30.56
C ARG A 13 -3.52 12.66 -29.60
N PRO A 14 -2.24 12.52 -29.96
CA PRO A 14 -1.24 12.07 -29.00
C PRO A 14 -1.18 13.09 -27.85
N VAL A 15 -1.55 12.64 -26.65
CA VAL A 15 -1.32 13.41 -25.42
C VAL A 15 0.19 13.51 -25.26
N ALA A 16 0.71 14.73 -25.25
CA ALA A 16 2.13 14.96 -25.00
C ALA A 16 2.53 14.26 -23.69
N PRO A 17 3.65 13.51 -23.65
CA PRO A 17 4.13 12.91 -22.42
C PRO A 17 4.33 14.01 -21.36
N PRO A 18 3.96 13.78 -20.09
CA PRO A 18 4.17 14.78 -19.05
C PRO A 18 5.65 15.14 -19.02
N ALA A 19 5.96 16.44 -18.98
CA ALA A 19 7.31 16.97 -18.99
C ALA A 19 8.18 16.22 -17.96
N SER A 20 9.17 15.51 -18.47
CA SER A 20 10.15 14.78 -17.68
C SER A 20 11.15 15.79 -17.09
N GLY A 21 11.19 15.86 -15.76
CA GLY A 21 12.29 16.52 -15.05
C GLY A 21 11.84 17.53 -14.00
N SER A 22 11.20 17.07 -12.92
CA SER A 22 11.40 17.80 -11.65
C SER A 22 12.79 17.42 -11.13
N MET A 23 13.64 18.42 -10.86
CA MET A 23 14.93 18.26 -10.18
C MET A 23 14.68 17.78 -8.74
N GLN A 24 14.23 16.54 -8.58
CA GLN A 24 14.00 15.95 -7.27
C GLN A 24 15.36 15.68 -6.63
N ARG A 25 15.53 16.15 -5.39
CA ARG A 25 16.68 15.80 -4.56
C ARG A 25 16.88 14.27 -4.61
N PRO A 26 18.06 13.75 -4.95
CA PRO A 26 18.28 12.30 -5.02
C PRO A 26 18.08 11.63 -3.65
N TRP A 27 17.73 10.35 -3.65
CA TRP A 27 17.57 9.56 -2.43
C TRP A 27 18.93 9.03 -1.94
N THR A 28 19.40 9.56 -0.82
CA THR A 28 20.63 9.07 -0.17
C THR A 28 20.37 7.78 0.62
N ALA A 29 21.43 7.04 0.98
CA ALA A 29 21.30 5.86 1.84
C ALA A 29 20.64 6.18 3.18
N ARG A 30 21.05 7.29 3.80
CA ARG A 30 20.47 7.80 5.05
C ARG A 30 18.98 8.14 4.92
N ASP A 31 18.56 8.72 3.79
CA ASP A 31 17.15 9.01 3.54
C ASP A 31 16.32 7.71 3.45
N LYS A 32 16.88 6.67 2.83
CA LYS A 32 16.25 5.35 2.69
C LYS A 32 16.11 4.65 4.04
N GLU A 33 17.16 4.66 4.86
CA GLU A 33 17.11 4.10 6.23
C GLU A 33 16.04 4.80 7.08
N ARG A 34 15.99 6.14 7.01
CA ARG A 34 14.99 6.92 7.74
C ARG A 34 13.57 6.66 7.25
N LEU A 35 13.39 6.49 5.94
CA LEU A 35 12.11 6.07 5.35
C LEU A 35 11.68 4.69 5.86
N ALA A 36 12.60 3.72 5.88
CA ALA A 36 12.32 2.37 6.36
C ALA A 36 11.94 2.35 7.84
N ALA A 37 12.68 3.08 8.69
CA ALA A 37 12.39 3.17 10.12
C ALA A 37 10.98 3.72 10.39
N LEU A 38 10.60 4.82 9.72
CA LEU A 38 9.28 5.42 9.85
C LEU A 38 8.15 4.50 9.36
N TYR A 39 8.42 3.65 8.37
CA TYR A 39 7.46 2.65 7.89
C TYR A 39 7.28 1.47 8.85
N LEU A 40 8.30 1.15 9.67
CA LEU A 40 8.29 0.03 10.61
C LEU A 40 7.78 0.41 12.01
N GLU A 41 7.89 1.68 12.40
CA GLU A 41 7.43 2.19 13.70
C GLU A 41 5.89 2.17 13.83
N GLY A 42 5.17 2.31 12.71
CA GLY A 42 3.72 2.36 12.67
C GLY A 42 3.06 1.05 12.24
N ASN A 43 2.02 0.61 12.97
CA ASN A 43 1.13 -0.47 12.52
C ASN A 43 0.29 -0.07 11.28
N MET A 44 0.28 1.21 10.89
CA MET A 44 -0.16 1.72 9.59
C MET A 44 0.70 2.96 9.26
N PRO A 45 1.60 2.91 8.27
CA PRO A 45 2.41 4.07 7.93
C PRO A 45 1.52 5.14 7.29
N ASP A 46 1.34 6.27 7.98
CA ASP A 46 0.75 7.47 7.38
C ASP A 46 1.79 8.12 6.46
N VAL A 47 1.70 7.80 5.17
CA VAL A 47 2.62 8.29 4.14
C VAL A 47 2.64 9.82 4.07
N ALA A 48 1.54 10.50 4.40
CA ALA A 48 1.50 11.97 4.43
C ALA A 48 2.28 12.53 5.63
N ALA A 49 2.21 11.90 6.80
CA ALA A 49 3.07 12.24 7.94
C ALA A 49 4.55 11.96 7.64
N ILE A 50 4.86 10.83 7.01
CA ILE A 50 6.24 10.46 6.63
C ILE A 50 6.81 11.45 5.61
N ALA A 51 6.00 11.86 4.63
CA ALA A 51 6.36 12.89 3.66
C ALA A 51 6.71 14.23 4.33
N ARG A 52 5.90 14.67 5.30
CA ARG A 52 6.19 15.87 6.10
C ARG A 52 7.49 15.72 6.90
N ALA A 53 7.72 14.56 7.53
CA ALA A 53 8.92 14.30 8.32
C ALA A 53 10.21 14.26 7.47
N LEU A 54 10.13 13.83 6.21
CA LEU A 54 11.25 13.76 5.28
C LEU A 54 11.43 15.03 4.44
N GLY A 55 10.48 15.97 4.49
CA GLY A 55 10.48 17.18 3.67
C GLY A 55 10.40 16.88 2.16
N ARG A 56 9.69 15.81 1.79
CA ARG A 56 9.54 15.37 0.40
C ARG A 56 8.06 15.29 0.04
N SER A 57 7.73 15.31 -1.25
CA SER A 57 6.33 15.18 -1.67
C SER A 57 5.80 13.77 -1.43
N TYR A 58 4.49 13.67 -1.17
CA TYR A 58 3.80 12.39 -0.97
C TYR A 58 4.11 11.39 -2.09
N SER A 59 3.94 11.80 -3.35
CA SER A 59 4.15 10.93 -4.52
C SER A 59 5.60 10.45 -4.62
N ASN A 60 6.57 11.28 -4.24
CA ASN A 60 7.99 10.90 -4.24
C ASN A 60 8.28 9.83 -3.18
N VAL A 61 7.74 10.01 -1.97
CA VAL A 61 7.86 9.05 -0.87
C VAL A 61 7.14 7.74 -1.18
N ALA A 62 5.90 7.79 -1.67
CA ALA A 62 5.14 6.59 -2.03
C ALA A 62 5.83 5.78 -3.14
N CYS A 63 6.35 6.46 -4.17
CA CYS A 63 7.10 5.80 -5.24
C CYS A 63 8.39 5.17 -4.74
N GLN A 64 9.14 5.88 -3.87
CA GLN A 64 10.36 5.35 -3.29
C GLN A 64 10.09 4.17 -2.34
N ALA A 65 9.09 4.26 -1.47
CA ALA A 65 8.70 3.18 -0.58
C ALA A 65 8.28 1.93 -1.37
N SER A 66 7.56 2.09 -2.48
CA SER A 66 7.25 1.00 -3.41
C SER A 66 8.51 0.36 -4.01
N ARG A 67 9.45 1.17 -4.50
CA ARG A 67 10.74 0.68 -5.04
C ARG A 67 11.59 -0.04 -3.99
N MET A 68 11.45 0.32 -2.72
CA MET A 68 12.13 -0.32 -1.60
C MET A 68 11.40 -1.54 -1.04
N GLY A 69 10.23 -1.89 -1.58
CA GLY A 69 9.40 -2.99 -1.05
C GLY A 69 8.74 -2.69 0.30
N LEU A 70 8.78 -1.43 0.76
CA LEU A 70 8.15 -0.99 2.01
C LEU A 70 6.64 -0.74 1.85
N ALA A 71 6.17 -0.67 0.60
CA ALA A 71 4.75 -0.53 0.32
C ALA A 71 4.02 -1.84 0.69
N PHE A 72 3.49 -1.89 1.91
CA PHE A 72 2.47 -2.86 2.33
C PHE A 72 1.12 -2.63 1.61
N THR A 73 1.14 -2.19 0.36
CA THR A 73 -0.04 -1.77 -0.43
C THR A 73 -0.95 -2.92 -0.85
N LYS A 74 -0.67 -4.15 -0.40
CA LYS A 74 -1.69 -5.20 -0.35
C LYS A 74 -1.74 -5.84 1.03
N ARG A 75 -2.12 -5.05 2.04
CA ARG A 75 -3.13 -5.61 2.96
C ARG A 75 -4.29 -6.02 2.05
N GLY A 76 -4.61 -7.31 2.00
CA GLY A 76 -5.63 -7.80 1.08
C GLY A 76 -6.89 -6.95 1.18
N VAL A 77 -7.69 -6.85 0.12
CA VAL A 77 -8.96 -6.07 0.12
C VAL A 77 -9.86 -6.44 1.31
N ASN A 78 -9.63 -7.61 1.90
CA ASN A 78 -10.33 -8.18 3.04
C ASN A 78 -9.64 -7.99 4.40
N ALA A 79 -8.59 -7.16 4.47
CA ALA A 79 -7.84 -6.91 5.67
C ALA A 79 -8.60 -5.95 6.59
N LYS A 80 -8.99 -6.43 7.77
CA LYS A 80 -9.79 -5.67 8.73
C LYS A 80 -9.64 -6.21 10.15
N MET A 81 -10.06 -5.41 11.12
CA MET A 81 -10.25 -5.90 12.49
C MET A 81 -11.35 -6.96 12.52
N ARG A 82 -11.07 -8.09 13.14
CA ARG A 82 -12.00 -9.21 13.28
C ARG A 82 -11.95 -9.76 14.69
N ARG A 83 -13.08 -10.28 15.15
CA ARG A 83 -13.17 -11.05 16.38
C ARG A 83 -12.63 -12.47 16.16
N CYS A 84 -11.76 -12.92 17.04
CA CYS A 84 -11.24 -14.29 17.02
C CYS A 84 -12.37 -15.32 17.16
N ILE A 85 -12.34 -16.37 16.33
CA ILE A 85 -13.36 -17.45 16.37
C ILE A 85 -13.15 -18.44 17.52
N ARG A 86 -12.01 -18.40 18.20
CA ARG A 86 -11.77 -19.19 19.42
C ARG A 86 -12.45 -18.52 20.61
N GLN A 87 -12.56 -19.27 21.72
CA GLN A 87 -13.16 -18.81 22.97
C GLN A 87 -12.51 -17.53 23.55
N CYS A 88 -11.30 -17.18 23.11
CA CYS A 88 -10.62 -15.97 23.55
C CYS A 88 -11.32 -14.67 23.11
N GLY A 89 -12.09 -14.67 22.03
CA GLY A 89 -13.00 -13.57 21.65
C GLY A 89 -12.35 -12.20 21.40
N ARG A 90 -11.01 -12.10 21.37
CA ARG A 90 -10.26 -10.84 21.19
C ARG A 90 -10.37 -10.33 19.76
N ASP A 91 -10.41 -9.02 19.61
CA ASP A 91 -10.27 -8.37 18.31
C ASP A 91 -8.81 -8.38 17.87
N PHE A 92 -8.57 -8.70 16.60
CA PHE A 92 -7.24 -8.71 16.01
C PHE A 92 -7.28 -8.28 14.55
N TRP A 93 -6.15 -7.79 14.05
CA TRP A 93 -5.99 -7.46 12.65
C TRP A 93 -5.86 -8.74 11.82
N SER A 94 -6.77 -8.93 10.86
CA SER A 94 -6.77 -10.07 9.96
C SER A 94 -6.45 -9.62 8.55
N GLU A 95 -5.48 -10.25 7.89
CA GLU A 95 -5.03 -9.91 6.53
C GLU A 95 -5.94 -10.45 5.41
N GLY A 96 -6.79 -11.44 5.70
CA GLY A 96 -7.61 -12.14 4.71
C GLY A 96 -8.79 -12.91 5.33
N PHE A 97 -9.71 -13.42 4.51
CA PHE A 97 -10.90 -14.09 5.04
C PHE A 97 -10.57 -15.37 5.83
N GLU A 98 -9.48 -16.04 5.45
CA GLU A 98 -8.98 -17.30 6.01
C GLU A 98 -8.37 -17.10 7.41
N ASN A 99 -7.80 -15.92 7.70
CA ASN A 99 -7.15 -15.66 8.98
C ASN A 99 -8.16 -15.21 10.05
N ARG A 100 -8.84 -16.17 10.68
CA ARG A 100 -9.91 -15.93 11.69
C ARG A 100 -9.50 -16.21 13.14
N VAL A 101 -8.26 -16.63 13.38
CA VAL A 101 -7.72 -16.92 14.72
C VAL A 101 -6.61 -15.91 15.05
N CYS A 102 -6.69 -15.28 16.23
CA CYS A 102 -5.73 -14.29 16.66
C CYS A 102 -4.33 -14.89 16.91
N PRO A 103 -3.25 -14.09 16.84
CA PRO A 103 -1.87 -14.59 17.01
C PRO A 103 -1.60 -15.26 18.36
N THR A 104 -2.34 -14.91 19.42
CA THR A 104 -2.23 -15.58 20.72
C THR A 104 -2.83 -16.98 20.65
N CYS A 105 -4.04 -17.10 20.12
CA CYS A 105 -4.75 -18.37 20.04
C CYS A 105 -4.15 -19.30 18.97
N LYS A 106 -3.40 -18.77 17.99
CA LYS A 106 -2.55 -19.58 17.08
C LYS A 106 -1.29 -20.15 17.74
N ARG A 107 -0.78 -19.53 18.79
CA ARG A 107 0.41 -19.98 19.53
C ARG A 107 0.05 -20.90 20.70
N SER A 108 -1.24 -21.14 20.93
CA SER A 108 -1.67 -22.02 22.02
C SER A 108 -1.40 -23.48 21.64
N ARG A 109 -1.10 -24.29 22.65
CA ARG A 109 -0.78 -25.70 22.46
C ARG A 109 -1.92 -26.45 21.78
N GLU A 110 -3.16 -26.10 22.13
CA GLU A 110 -4.39 -26.68 21.57
C GLU A 110 -4.63 -26.31 20.09
N TYR A 111 -3.92 -25.32 19.53
CA TYR A 111 -3.98 -24.99 18.11
C TYR A 111 -2.93 -25.76 17.29
N LEU A 112 -1.75 -25.99 17.89
CA LEU A 112 -0.63 -26.67 17.24
C LEU A 112 -0.78 -28.20 17.22
N GLU A 113 -1.43 -28.79 18.23
CA GLU A 113 -1.66 -30.24 18.31
C GLU A 113 -2.70 -30.76 17.31
N CYS A 114 -3.47 -29.88 16.65
CA CYS A 114 -4.49 -30.21 15.65
C CYS A 114 -4.20 -29.65 14.24
N ALA A 115 -2.99 -29.15 13.99
CA ALA A 115 -2.55 -28.64 12.69
C ALA A 115 -1.80 -29.72 11.90
#